data_AF-A0A651F2B5-F1
#
_entry.id   AF-A0A651F2B5-F1
#
_cell.length_a   1.000
_cell.length_b   1.000
_cell.length_c   1.000
_cell.angle_alpha   90.00
_cell.angle_beta   90.00
_cell.angle_gamma   90.00
#
_symmetry.space_group_name_H-M   'P 1'
#
loop_
_entity.id
_entity.type
_entity.pdbx_description
1 polymer ?
#
loop_
_entity_poly.entity_id
_entity_poly.type
_entity_poly.pdbx_seq_one_letter_code
_entity_poly.pdbx_strand_id
1 'polypeptide(L)'
;SGAKHRLNREFGKRFGDNVYAVEELVAELGAAFLCADLGISVEPRQDHAAYLDNWLSVLKADKKAIFTAASQAAKAADFLKALQPEQQKEAA
;
A
#
# COMPACT_ATOMS: atom_id res chain seq x y z
N SER A 1 -7.96 -2.07 2.58
CA SER A 1 -7.69 -3.13 3.59
C SER A 1 -7.40 -2.60 5.01
N GLY A 2 -7.30 -1.29 5.25
CA GLY A 2 -6.88 -0.71 6.54
C GLY A 2 -7.95 -0.55 7.63
N ALA A 3 -9.23 -0.84 7.35
CA ALA A 3 -10.31 -0.70 8.34
C ALA A 3 -10.07 -1.55 9.60
N LYS A 4 -10.66 -1.14 10.74
CA LYS A 4 -10.48 -1.78 12.07
C LYS A 4 -10.79 -3.29 12.09
N HIS A 5 -11.78 -3.74 11.32
CA HIS A 5 -12.15 -5.16 11.23
C HIS A 5 -11.31 -5.95 10.19
N ARG A 6 -10.27 -5.33 9.63
CA ARG A 6 -9.36 -5.91 8.63
C ARG A 6 -7.92 -5.89 9.17
N LEU A 7 -7.01 -5.17 8.50
CA LEU A 7 -5.61 -5.12 8.91
C LEU A 7 -5.31 -4.12 10.05
N ASN A 8 -6.29 -3.28 10.44
CA ASN A 8 -6.19 -2.30 11.52
C ASN A 8 -4.79 -1.69 11.65
N ARG A 9 -4.34 -1.00 10.59
CA ARG A 9 -2.96 -0.49 10.55
C ARG A 9 -2.80 0.64 11.56
N GLU A 10 -1.92 0.43 12.52
CA GLU A 10 -1.53 1.43 13.49
C GLU A 10 -0.03 1.71 13.35
N PHE A 11 0.33 2.98 13.26
CA PHE A 11 1.73 3.40 13.13
C PHE A 11 2.29 4.07 14.39
N GLY A 12 1.49 4.13 15.46
CA GLY A 12 1.84 4.73 16.73
C GLY A 12 2.32 6.18 16.59
N LYS A 13 3.27 6.59 17.45
CA LYS A 13 3.84 7.94 17.45
C LYS A 13 4.98 8.14 16.46
N ARG A 14 5.43 7.10 15.75
CA ARG A 14 6.65 7.13 14.92
C ARG A 14 6.60 8.19 13.83
N PHE A 15 5.43 8.39 13.23
CA PHE A 15 5.26 9.34 12.13
C PHE A 15 4.56 10.64 12.54
N GLY A 16 4.17 10.78 13.81
CA GLY A 16 3.47 11.96 14.33
C GLY A 16 2.27 12.35 13.45
N ASP A 17 2.26 13.59 12.97
CA ASP A 17 1.20 14.12 12.11
C ASP A 17 1.24 13.56 10.67
N ASN A 18 2.33 12.89 10.28
CA ASN A 18 2.48 12.30 8.95
C ASN A 18 1.88 10.89 8.83
N VAL A 19 1.14 10.41 9.83
CA VAL A 19 0.47 9.09 9.78
C VAL A 19 -0.43 8.98 8.55
N TYR A 20 -1.13 10.06 8.20
CA TYR A 20 -1.96 10.12 7.00
C TYR A 20 -1.14 9.91 5.72
N ALA A 21 0.00 10.60 5.60
CA ALA A 21 0.91 10.47 4.46
C ALA A 21 1.47 9.05 4.30
N VAL A 22 1.78 8.39 5.42
CA VAL A 22 2.25 7.00 5.43
C VAL A 22 1.15 6.03 4.98
N GLU A 23 -0.09 6.26 5.42
CA GLU A 23 -1.22 5.43 5.00
C GLU A 23 -1.53 5.59 3.51
N GLU A 24 -1.40 6.79 2.94
CA GLU A 24 -1.46 7.02 1.49
C GLU A 24 -0.35 6.26 0.76
N LEU A 25 0.88 6.31 1.26
CA LEU A 25 2.00 5.58 0.68
C LEU A 25 1.76 4.05 0.71
N VAL A 26 1.17 3.53 1.79
CA VAL A 26 0.76 2.11 1.89
C VAL A 26 -0.31 1.77 0.86
N ALA A 27 -1.30 2.65 0.67
CA ALA A 27 -2.37 2.43 -0.29
C ALA A 27 -1.83 2.37 -1.73
N GLU A 28 -0.94 3.29 -2.09
CA GLU A 28 -0.40 3.41 -3.45
C GLU A 28 0.59 2.30 -3.80
N LEU A 29 1.47 1.93 -2.86
CA LEU A 29 2.30 0.72 -3.02
C LEU A 29 1.44 -0.54 -3.12
N GLY A 30 0.37 -0.63 -2.32
CA GLY A 30 -0.55 -1.77 -2.38
C GLY A 30 -1.29 -1.86 -3.72
N ALA A 31 -1.72 -0.73 -4.26
CA ALA A 31 -2.33 -0.63 -5.58
C ALA A 31 -1.33 -1.06 -6.67
N ALA A 32 -0.09 -0.58 -6.61
CA ALA A 32 0.97 -0.97 -7.55
C ALA A 32 1.26 -2.48 -7.51
N PHE A 33 1.33 -3.09 -6.33
CA PHE A 33 1.53 -4.54 -6.19
C PHE A 33 0.38 -5.34 -6.80
N LEU A 34 -0.86 -4.94 -6.54
CA LEU A 34 -2.03 -5.61 -7.12
C LEU A 34 -2.11 -5.43 -8.64
N CYS A 35 -1.78 -4.24 -9.15
CA CYS A 35 -1.76 -4.00 -10.58
C CYS A 35 -0.72 -4.89 -11.28
N ALA A 36 0.47 -5.01 -10.69
CA ALA A 36 1.51 -5.92 -11.17
C ALA A 36 1.04 -7.38 -11.14
N ASP A 37 0.43 -7.84 -10.05
CA ASP A 37 -0.09 -9.20 -9.90
C ASP A 37 -1.21 -9.51 -10.91
N LEU A 38 -2.04 -8.52 -11.26
CA LEU A 38 -3.17 -8.67 -12.18
C LEU A 38 -2.83 -8.37 -13.65
N GLY A 39 -1.59 -7.98 -13.96
CA GLY A 39 -1.20 -7.57 -15.30
C GLY A 39 -1.85 -6.27 -15.78
N ILE A 40 -2.25 -5.40 -14.85
CA ILE A 40 -2.83 -4.08 -15.13
C ILE A 40 -1.68 -3.07 -15.21
N SER A 41 -1.49 -2.43 -16.37
CA SER A 41 -0.54 -1.33 -16.51
C SER A 41 -0.96 -0.15 -15.64
N VAL A 42 0.00 0.38 -14.88
CA VAL A 42 -0.17 1.61 -14.08
C VAL A 42 0.39 2.78 -14.89
N GLU A 43 -0.49 3.52 -15.56
CA GLU A 43 -0.10 4.76 -16.24
C GLU A 43 -0.11 5.93 -15.24
N PRO A 44 0.93 6.78 -15.21
CA PRO A 44 0.95 7.94 -14.33
C PRO A 44 -0.21 8.91 -14.65
N ARG A 45 -1.17 9.04 -13.73
CA ARG A 45 -2.17 10.13 -13.77
C ARG A 45 -1.56 11.44 -13.25
N GLN A 46 -1.90 12.55 -13.88
CA GLN A 46 -1.44 13.90 -13.48
C GLN A 46 -1.73 14.22 -12.02
N ASP A 47 -2.85 13.71 -11.48
CA ASP A 47 -3.29 14.00 -10.12
C ASP A 47 -2.45 13.28 -9.04
N HIS A 48 -1.65 12.25 -9.39
CA HIS A 48 -0.78 11.56 -8.42
C HIS A 48 0.41 12.40 -7.96
N ALA A 49 0.79 13.44 -8.72
CA ALA A 49 1.94 14.27 -8.39
C ALA A 49 1.75 15.03 -7.06
N ALA A 50 0.51 15.37 -6.69
CA ALA A 50 0.20 16.10 -5.46
C ALA A 50 0.55 15.30 -4.18
N TYR A 51 0.51 13.97 -4.23
CA TYR A 51 0.85 13.12 -3.08
C TYR A 51 2.36 12.91 -2.92
N LEU A 52 3.15 13.15 -3.97
CA LEU A 52 4.60 12.97 -3.94
C LEU A 52 5.28 13.89 -2.93
N ASP A 53 4.82 15.14 -2.79
CA ASP A 53 5.40 16.10 -1.84
C ASP A 53 5.26 15.63 -0.39
N ASN A 54 4.10 15.04 -0.06
CA ASN A 54 3.81 14.56 1.28
C ASN A 54 4.64 13.30 1.59
N TRP A 55 4.76 12.36 0.64
CA TRP A 55 5.61 11.18 0.80
C TRP A 55 7.09 11.52 0.86
N LEU A 56 7.56 12.49 0.05
CA LEU A 56 8.94 12.95 0.09
C LEU A 56 9.31 13.50 1.47
N SER A 57 8.40 14.22 2.12
CA SER A 57 8.61 14.70 3.49
C SER A 57 8.80 13.55 4.48
N VAL A 58 7.96 12.52 4.40
CA VAL A 58 8.09 11.28 5.21
C VAL A 58 9.41 10.57 4.95
N LEU A 59 9.76 10.36 3.67
CA LEU A 59 10.94 9.61 3.27
C LEU A 59 12.26 10.33 3.59
N LYS A 60 12.25 11.66 3.54
CA LYS A 60 13.38 12.50 3.99
C LYS A 60 13.58 12.42 5.50
N ALA A 61 12.48 12.42 6.27
CA ALA A 61 12.52 12.35 7.73
C ALA A 61 12.91 10.95 8.25
N ASP A 62 12.43 9.87 7.60
CA ASP A 62 12.72 8.50 7.98
C ASP A 62 12.97 7.62 6.74
N LYS A 63 14.24 7.34 6.46
CA LYS A 63 14.66 6.45 5.36
C LYS A 63 14.13 5.02 5.49
N LYS A 64 13.72 4.59 6.70
CA LYS A 64 13.11 3.28 6.93
C LYS A 64 11.59 3.29 6.77
N ALA A 65 10.98 4.45 6.51
CA ALA A 65 9.55 4.56 6.28
C ALA A 65 9.12 3.77 5.04
N ILE A 66 9.93 3.79 3.96
CA ILE A 66 9.62 3.05 2.73
C ILE A 66 9.46 1.54 2.96
N PHE A 67 10.33 0.93 3.77
CA PHE A 67 10.25 -0.49 4.10
C PHE A 67 9.03 -0.80 4.97
N THR A 68 8.67 0.12 5.87
CA THR A 68 7.48 -0.03 6.72
C THR A 68 6.22 0.04 5.87
N ALA A 69 6.13 1.03 4.97
CA ALA A 69 5.00 1.17 4.06
C ALA A 69 4.89 -0.03 3.11
N ALA A 70 6.01 -0.45 2.50
CA ALA A 70 6.05 -1.61 1.60
C ALA A 70 5.62 -2.91 2.31
N SER A 71 6.07 -3.15 3.55
CA SER A 71 5.65 -4.33 4.31
C SER A 71 4.14 -4.34 4.58
N GLN A 72 3.56 -3.18 4.92
CA GLN A 72 2.12 -3.07 5.13
C GLN A 72 1.32 -3.17 3.83
N ALA A 73 1.87 -2.66 2.73
CA ALA A 73 1.31 -2.78 1.39
C ALA A 73 1.29 -4.24 0.91
N ALA A 74 2.36 -5.01 1.15
CA ALA A 74 2.41 -6.43 0.85
C ALA A 74 1.31 -7.20 1.62
N LYS A 75 1.20 -6.98 2.94
CA LYS A 75 0.11 -7.54 3.75
C LYS A 75 -1.28 -7.16 3.25
N ALA A 76 -1.43 -5.92 2.76
CA ALA A 76 -2.68 -5.46 2.16
C ALA A 76 -3.03 -6.21 0.88
N ALA A 77 -2.05 -6.42 -0.01
CA ALA A 77 -2.23 -7.19 -1.23
C ALA A 77 -2.55 -8.65 -0.92
N ASP A 78 -1.80 -9.28 -0.01
CA ASP A 78 -2.02 -10.67 0.41
C ASP A 78 -3.39 -10.88 1.05
N PHE A 79 -3.82 -9.95 1.91
CA PHE A 79 -5.16 -9.96 2.48
C PHE A 79 -6.24 -9.94 1.39
N LEU A 80 -6.08 -9.12 0.35
CA LEU A 80 -7.07 -9.02 -0.73
C LEU A 80 -7.05 -10.26 -1.65
N LYS A 81 -5.87 -10.84 -1.88
CA LYS A 81 -5.70 -12.11 -2.60
C LYS A 81 -6.39 -13.27 -1.87
N ALA A 82 -6.24 -13.34 -0.54
CA ALA A 82 -6.87 -14.37 0.29
C ALA A 82 -8.41 -14.29 0.34
N LEU A 83 -9.01 -13.18 -0.10
CA LEU A 83 -10.47 -13.03 -0.22
C LEU A 83 -11.01 -13.48 -1.59
N GLN A 84 -10.14 -13.78 -2.55
CA GLN A 84 -10.58 -14.28 -3.85
C GLN A 84 -11.04 -15.73 -3.71
N PRO A 85 -12.04 -16.17 -4.50
CA PRO A 85 -12.42 -17.57 -4.54
C PRO A 85 -11.21 -18.44 -4.95
N GLU A 86 -11.08 -19.63 -4.36
CA GLU A 86 -10.12 -20.63 -4.83
C GLU A 86 -10.29 -20.81 -6.33
N GLN A 87 -9.26 -20.47 -7.12
CA GLN A 87 -9.22 -20.86 -8.52
C GLN A 87 -9.26 -22.39 -8.54
N GLN A 88 -10.37 -22.98 -8.96
CA GLN A 88 -10.40 -24.37 -9.37
C GLN A 88 -9.31 -24.52 -10.43
N LYS A 89 -8.19 -25.15 -10.05
CA LYS A 89 -7.21 -25.60 -11.02
C LYS A 89 -7.93 -26.59 -11.92
N GLU A 90 -8.35 -26.15 -13.10
CA GLU A 90 -8.64 -27.08 -14.18
C GLU A 90 -7.37 -27.88 -14.41
N ALA A 91 -7.42 -29.16 -14.02
CA ALA A 91 -6.37 -30.11 -14.31
C ALA A 91 -6.32 -30.27 -15.83
N ALA A 92 -5.20 -29.84 -16.42
CA ALA A 92 -4.86 -30.12 -17.82
C ALA A 92 -4.59 -31.61 -18.03
#